data_AF-A0A927TGR0-F1
#
_entry.id   AF-A0A927TGR0-F1
#
_cell.length_a   1.000
_cell.length_b   1.000
_cell.length_c   1.000
_cell.angle_alpha   90.00
_cell.angle_beta   90.00
_cell.angle_gamma   90.00
#
_symmetry.space_group_name_H-M   'P 1'
#
loop_
_entity.id
_entity.type
_entity.pdbx_description
1 polymer ?
#
loop_
_entity_poly.entity_id
_entity_poly.type
_entity_poly.pdbx_seq_one_letter_code
_entity_poly.pdbx_strand_id
1 'polypeptide(L)' 'MGNYTEEINRRRTFAIISHPDAGKTTLTEKFLLYGGAINLAGSVKGKATARHAVSDWMQIEKERGISVTSSV' A
#
# COMPACT_ATOMS: atom_id res chain seq x y z
N MET A 1 31.76 12.58 7.16
CA MET A 1 30.97 11.34 7.25
C MET A 1 29.62 11.72 7.83
N GLY A 2 28.53 11.49 7.10
CA GLY A 2 27.19 11.77 7.60
C GLY A 2 26.89 10.94 8.85
N ASN A 3 26.04 11.44 9.73
CA ASN A 3 25.68 10.80 10.99
C ASN A 3 24.87 9.52 10.73
N TYR A 4 25.55 8.41 10.44
CA TYR A 4 24.93 7.12 10.10
C TYR A 4 23.93 6.65 11.17
N THR A 5 24.19 6.98 12.44
CA THR A 5 23.31 6.65 13.55
C THR A 5 21.94 7.33 13.45
N GLU A 6 21.91 8.60 13.05
CA GLU A 6 20.66 9.36 12.86
C GLU A 6 19.83 8.79 11.70
N GLU A 7 20.52 8.44 10.62
CA GLU A 7 19.95 7.78 9.45
C GLU A 7 19.36 6.39 9.78
N ILE A 8 20.05 5.59 10.59
CA ILE A 8 19.54 4.29 11.05
C ILE A 8 18.31 4.51 11.94
N ASN A 9 18.38 5.46 12.88
CA ASN A 9 17.30 5.73 13.84
C ASN A 9 16.02 6.28 13.20
N ARG A 10 16.07 6.91 12.01
CA ARG A 10 14.87 7.40 11.31
C ARG A 10 14.16 6.33 10.46
N ARG A 11 14.86 5.27 10.02
CA ARG A 11 14.29 4.26 9.12
C ARG A 11 13.30 3.35 9.86
N ARG A 12 12.17 3.03 9.21
CA ARG A 12 11.17 2.07 9.71
C ARG A 12 10.83 1.09 8.58
N THR A 13 11.13 -0.19 8.78
CA THR A 13 10.82 -1.27 7.85
C THR A 13 9.84 -2.22 8.53
N PHE A 14 8.67 -2.41 7.93
CA PHE A 14 7.61 -3.25 8.49
C PHE A 14 6.79 -3.91 7.39
N ALA A 15 5.99 -4.91 7.76
CA ALA A 15 5.08 -5.61 6.86
C ALA A 15 3.65 -5.62 7.44
N ILE A 16 2.65 -5.62 6.56
CA ILE A 16 1.23 -5.76 6.92
C ILE A 16 0.78 -7.17 6.55
N ILE A 17 0.52 -8.02 7.54
CA ILE A 17 0.10 -9.42 7.37
C ILE A 17 -1.27 -9.61 8.02
N SER A 18 -2.20 -10.24 7.32
CA SER A 18 -3.54 -10.55 7.84
C SER A 18 -4.26 -11.60 7.00
N HIS A 19 -5.40 -12.08 7.49
CA HIS A 19 -6.30 -12.97 6.77
C HIS A 19 -6.78 -12.35 5.43
N PRO A 20 -7.09 -13.16 4.39
CA PRO A 20 -7.73 -12.67 3.16
C PRO A 20 -8.90 -11.72 3.46
N ASP A 21 -9.07 -10.69 2.64
CA ASP A 21 -10.13 -9.67 2.75
C ASP A 21 -10.16 -8.82 4.04
N ALA A 22 -9.21 -8.96 4.96
CA ALA A 22 -9.15 -8.15 6.19
C ALA A 22 -8.67 -6.70 5.99
N GLY A 23 -8.53 -6.22 4.75
CA GLY A 23 -8.29 -4.80 4.45
C GLY A 23 -6.83 -4.33 4.41
N LYS A 24 -5.85 -5.22 4.19
CA LYS A 24 -4.41 -4.86 4.08
C LYS A 24 -4.15 -3.79 3.03
N THR A 25 -4.74 -3.97 1.85
CA THR A 25 -4.58 -3.05 0.72
C THR A 25 -5.19 -1.68 1.05
N THR A 26 -6.38 -1.65 1.67
CA THR A 26 -7.00 -0.39 2.13
C THR A 26 -6.15 0.35 3.16
N LEU A 27 -5.52 -0.38 4.08
CA LEU A 27 -4.63 0.22 5.06
C LEU A 27 -3.36 0.78 4.39
N THR A 28 -2.79 0.03 3.43
CA THR A 28 -1.60 0.43 2.66
C THR A 28 -1.84 1.73 1.88
N GLU A 29 -2.98 1.85 1.19
CA GLU A 29 -3.37 3.06 0.47
C GLU A 29 -3.44 4.30 1.39
N LYS A 30 -3.95 4.13 2.62
CA LYS A 30 -3.99 5.22 3.61
C LYS A 30 -2.60 5.61 4.09
N PHE A 31 -1.71 4.63 4.33
CA PHE A 31 -0.32 4.93 4.68
C PHE A 31 0.39 5.71 3.58
N LEU A 32 0.22 5.32 2.31
CA LEU A 32 0.80 6.02 1.18
C LEU A 32 0.24 7.45 1.04
N LEU A 33 -1.07 7.64 1.24
CA LEU A 33 -1.70 8.97 1.23
C LEU A 33 -1.15 9.86 2.35
N TYR A 34 -1.12 9.37 3.58
CA TYR A 34 -0.64 10.14 4.74
C TYR A 34 0.87 10.37 4.71
N GLY A 35 1.63 9.47 4.10
CA GLY A 35 3.06 9.63 3.84
C GLY A 35 3.37 10.56 2.67
N GLY A 36 2.36 11.07 1.96
CA GLY A 36 2.53 11.93 0.78
C GLY A 36 3.09 11.21 -0.45
N ALA A 37 3.11 9.87 -0.45
CA ALA A 37 3.58 9.07 -1.58
C ALA A 37 2.55 9.00 -2.72
N ILE A 38 1.26 9.20 -2.40
CA ILE A 38 0.17 9.35 -3.38
C ILE A 38 -0.72 10.53 -3.00
N ASN A 39 -1.27 11.24 -4.00
CA ASN A 39 -2.16 12.39 -3.78
C ASN A 39 -3.61 11.99 -3.47
N LEU A 40 -4.00 10.75 -3.78
CA LEU A 40 -5.35 10.22 -3.58
C LEU A 40 -5.29 8.72 -3.33
N ALA A 41 -5.93 8.25 -2.25
CA ALA A 41 -6.04 6.82 -1.94
C ALA A 41 -7.14 6.15 -2.79
N GLY A 42 -6.83 4.98 -3.38
CA GLY A 42 -7.80 4.12 -4.06
C GLY A 42 -8.58 3.23 -3.09
N SER A 43 -9.63 2.56 -3.59
CA SER A 43 -10.41 1.58 -2.82
C SER A 43 -10.53 0.25 -3.58
N VAL A 44 -10.37 -0.87 -2.87
CA VAL A 44 -10.43 -2.23 -3.42
C VAL A 44 -11.86 -2.63 -3.82
N LYS A 45 -12.89 -2.03 -3.20
CA LYS A 45 -14.32 -2.30 -3.48
C LYS A 45 -15.05 -1.07 -4.03
N GLY A 46 -14.45 -0.41 -5.02
CA GLY A 46 -15.06 0.73 -5.69
C GLY A 46 -16.09 0.31 -6.75
N LYS A 47 -17.31 0.87 -6.72
CA LYS A 47 -18.22 0.88 -7.90
C LYS A 47 -17.44 1.41 -9.11
N ALA A 48 -17.75 0.95 -10.33
CA ALA A 48 -17.03 1.16 -11.61
C ALA A 48 -16.47 2.58 -11.94
N THR A 49 -16.77 3.61 -11.14
CA THR A 49 -16.24 4.98 -11.22
C THR A 49 -15.17 5.32 -10.18
N ALA A 50 -14.91 4.47 -9.18
CA ALA A 50 -13.86 4.64 -8.19
C ALA A 50 -12.57 3.95 -8.67
N ARG A 51 -11.47 4.71 -8.72
CA ARG A 51 -10.16 4.22 -9.17
C ARG A 51 -9.71 3.03 -8.31
N HIS A 52 -9.19 2.00 -8.97
CA HIS A 52 -8.59 0.82 -8.34
C HIS A 52 -7.45 1.25 -7.40
N ALA A 53 -7.15 0.43 -6.39
CA ALA A 53 -6.00 0.66 -5.51
C ALA A 53 -4.73 0.83 -6.36
N VAL A 54 -3.92 1.83 -6.02
CA VAL A 54 -2.68 2.16 -6.76
C VAL A 54 -1.59 1.14 -6.45
N SER A 55 -1.66 0.52 -5.26
CA SER A 55 -0.77 -0.54 -4.79
C SER A 55 -0.95 -1.88 -5.51
N ASP A 56 -2.10 -2.13 -6.14
CA ASP A 56 -2.33 -3.34 -6.94
C ASP A 56 -1.72 -3.12 -8.34
N TRP A 57 -0.50 -3.64 -8.55
CA TRP A 57 0.26 -3.39 -9.78
C TRP A 57 -0.13 -4.36 -10.89
N MET A 58 -0.55 -5.59 -10.54
CA MET A 58 -0.91 -6.60 -11.51
C MET A 58 -2.39 -6.53 -11.91
N GLN A 59 -2.67 -6.77 -13.19
CA GLN A 59 -4.03 -6.77 -13.72
C GLN A 59 -4.93 -7.83 -13.05
N ILE A 60 -4.34 -8.97 -12.65
CA ILE A 60 -5.04 -10.03 -11.90
C ILE A 60 -5.44 -9.60 -10.47
N GLU A 61 -4.65 -8.73 -9.83
CA GLU A 61 -4.96 -8.20 -8.49
C GLU A 61 -6.17 -7.27 -8.57
N LYS A 62 -6.21 -6.41 -9.59
CA LYS A 62 -7.33 -5.51 -9.86
C LYS A 62 -8.64 -6.25 -10.19
N GLU A 63 -8.58 -7.29 -11.02
CA GLU A 63 -9.76 -8.05 -11.43
C GLU A 63 -10.36 -8.90 -10.30
N ARG A 64 -9.53 -9.39 -9.38
CA ARG A 64 -9.96 -10.28 -8.29
C ARG A 64 -10.05 -9.60 -6.92
N GLY A 65 -9.58 -8.36 -6.78
CA GLY A 65 -9.53 -7.64 -5.51
C GLY A 65 -8.59 -8.30 -4.49
N ILE A 66 -7.60 -9.06 -4.95
CA ILE A 66 -6.62 -9.78 -4.11
C ILE A 66 -5.25 -9.12 -4.26
N SER A 67 -4.46 -9.10 -3.19
CA SER A 67 -3.06 -8.69 -3.24
C SER A 67 -2.21 -9.95 -3.34
N VAL A 68 -1.46 -10.09 -4.43
CA VAL A 68 -0.64 -11.26 -4.79
C VAL A 68 0.85 -10.94 -4.63
N THR A 69 1.25 -9.68 -4.79
CA THR A 69 2.66 -9.26 -4.71
C THR A 69 2.96 -8.46 -3.45
N SER A 70 4.02 -8.85 -2.75
CA SER A 70 4.73 -7.92 -1.86
C SER A 70 5.30 -6.81 -2.74
N SER A 71 4.67 -5.64 -2.77
CA SER A 71 5.18 -4.48 -3.50
C SER A 71 6.65 -4.25 -3.08
N VAL A 72 7.58 -4.45 -4.01
CA VAL A 72 9.02 -4.22 -3.80
C VAL A 72 9.32 -2.74 -4.01
#